data_AF-A0A1H0GY02-F1
#
_entry.id   AF-A0A1H0GY02-F1
#
_cell.length_a   1.000
_cell.length_b   1.000
_cell.length_c   1.000
_cell.angle_alpha   90.00
_cell.angle_beta   90.00
_cell.angle_gamma   90.00
#
_symmetry.space_group_name_H-M   'P 1'
#
loop_
_entity.id
_entity.type
_entity.pdbx_description
1 polymer ?
#
loop_
_entity_poly.entity_id
_entity_poly.type
_entity_poly.pdbx_seq_one_letter_code
_entity_poly.pdbx_strand_id
1 'polypeptide(L)'
;MNESLYIEFIRGLWNKLSLYVKEKVEPKKRTYLHKTMLRKVYSPDQKWEGTSAKTTYVAADMVAMDSPLPIKKRGSLATSNGKLPKVGMKKQMRETEMNTIDIMKAHYLSATTDEARKAEKARIIKNLTEDAVACSVGIDEKNEANFLTALSEGVVVVEDEENTGTGLRLDYGYFEENTFGTIVKGHVSYEDFENIKKKADDDGNTIVKVMMATSKLNEIRKERWARELVADAEDKVYTDSTTLKVPGKKKFIAAFEDEFDMKLEEVDRSVTIEKNGKQKSIKPWNAERIIFLCNEEVGSLVWGTLAEASRPVPGVKYATVDDYKLISKYSKTDPLQEFTNGQALVAPVIEDVDQIYVLDCTETKSGEVDEDAEEADTQDVTVNYEGKKYNKSEMVTALNTFGKKLKATDSDNKVVAAINSLSDADEKKLLKKVVYFPVCTPASLTFAKEADSTGQQVVVDTNDKTNTPTVAADEAWITPSYASGKVTVKVAANSADSAPKRTGVVTVTVGTKTATIAVEQAANA
;
A
#
# COMPACT_ATOMS: atom_id res chain seq x y z
N MET A 1 26.16 28.55 20.07
CA MET A 1 26.11 27.24 20.75
C MET A 1 27.37 27.14 21.58
N ASN A 2 27.27 26.62 22.79
CA ASN A 2 28.42 26.51 23.69
C ASN A 2 28.89 25.06 23.73
N GLU A 3 30.15 24.86 24.09
CA GLU A 3 30.70 23.52 24.32
C GLU A 3 29.87 22.75 25.36
N SER A 4 29.72 21.44 25.18
CA SER A 4 29.05 20.59 26.16
C SER A 4 29.74 20.65 27.51
N LEU A 5 28.96 20.65 28.59
CA LEU A 5 29.42 20.79 29.97
C LEU A 5 30.28 19.58 30.41
N TYR A 6 30.15 18.45 29.72
CA TYR A 6 30.83 17.18 30.03
C TYR A 6 31.97 16.83 29.05
N ILE A 7 32.67 17.84 28.53
CA ILE A 7 33.62 17.67 27.43
C ILE A 7 34.75 16.66 27.69
N GLU A 8 35.18 16.50 28.95
CA GLU A 8 36.22 15.56 29.38
C GLU A 8 35.83 14.10 29.15
N PHE A 9 34.56 13.76 29.36
CA PHE A 9 34.04 12.41 29.12
C PHE A 9 33.69 12.20 27.65
N ILE A 10 33.29 13.26 26.95
CA ILE A 10 32.85 13.21 25.55
C ILE A 10 34.03 13.02 24.59
N ARG A 11 35.14 13.73 24.77
CA ARG A 11 36.29 13.68 23.82
C ARG A 11 36.89 12.27 23.64
N GLY A 12 36.88 11.44 24.67
CA GLY A 12 37.38 10.07 24.59
C GLY A 12 36.37 9.06 24.00
N LEU A 13 35.07 9.31 24.18
CA LEU A 13 34.00 8.41 23.77
C LEU A 13 33.43 8.70 22.39
N TRP A 14 33.37 9.97 21.97
CA TRP A 14 32.74 10.35 20.71
C TRP A 14 33.43 9.74 19.49
N ASN A 15 34.75 9.58 19.53
CA ASN A 15 35.51 8.90 18.46
C ASN A 15 35.22 7.39 18.37
N LYS A 16 34.71 6.78 19.45
CA LYS A 16 34.33 5.35 19.52
C LYS A 16 32.82 5.13 19.60
N LEU A 17 32.03 6.19 19.39
CA LEU A 17 30.58 6.16 19.58
C LEU A 17 29.91 5.21 18.59
N SER A 18 30.43 5.08 17.37
CA SER A 18 29.97 4.08 16.39
C SER A 18 30.15 2.64 16.89
N LEU A 19 31.26 2.33 17.56
CA LEU A 19 31.55 1.02 18.13
C LEU A 19 30.66 0.74 19.35
N TYR A 20 30.48 1.74 20.22
CA TYR A 20 29.63 1.63 21.41
C TYR A 20 28.15 1.48 21.07
N VAL A 21 27.66 2.18 20.04
CA VAL A 21 26.29 2.02 19.52
C VAL A 21 26.11 0.60 18.99
N LYS A 22 27.09 0.05 18.25
CA LYS A 22 27.04 -1.33 17.75
C LYS A 22 26.99 -2.36 18.89
N GLU A 23 27.91 -2.28 19.86
CA GLU A 23 27.96 -3.20 21.01
C GLU A 23 26.69 -3.15 21.89
N LYS A 24 26.04 -1.98 22.01
CA LYS A 24 24.81 -1.83 22.79
C LYS A 24 23.54 -2.26 22.07
N VAL A 25 23.54 -2.24 20.74
CA VAL A 25 22.41 -2.71 19.93
C VAL A 25 22.43 -4.23 19.79
N GLU A 26 23.61 -4.85 19.79
CA GLU A 26 23.81 -6.31 19.70
C GLU A 26 22.99 -7.19 20.68
N PRO A 27 22.81 -6.86 21.98
CA PRO A 27 22.10 -7.76 22.90
C PRO A 27 20.57 -7.80 22.72
N LYS A 28 19.96 -6.95 21.87
CA LYS A 28 18.53 -7.03 21.53
C LYS A 28 18.41 -7.12 20.01
N LYS A 29 18.34 -8.34 19.46
CA LYS A 29 18.09 -8.62 18.03
C LYS A 29 16.80 -7.91 17.54
N ARG A 30 16.89 -6.63 17.19
CA ARG A 30 15.99 -5.98 16.26
C ARG A 30 16.65 -6.13 14.90
N THR A 31 16.29 -7.17 14.17
CA THR A 31 16.68 -7.29 12.77
C THR A 31 15.99 -6.17 12.00
N TYR A 32 16.72 -5.46 11.16
CA TYR A 32 16.21 -4.36 10.35
C TYR A 32 16.19 -4.82 8.90
N LEU A 33 15.01 -4.94 8.32
CA LEU A 33 14.84 -5.42 6.94
C LEU A 33 15.45 -4.43 5.94
N HIS A 34 15.39 -3.13 6.23
CA HIS A 34 16.05 -2.11 5.40
C HIS A 34 17.59 -2.23 5.38
N LYS A 35 18.22 -3.00 6.29
CA LYS A 35 19.67 -3.22 6.29
C LYS A 35 20.08 -4.50 5.57
N THR A 36 19.15 -5.45 5.42
CA THR A 36 19.40 -6.73 4.75
C THR A 36 18.91 -6.74 3.31
N MET A 37 17.82 -6.01 3.02
CA MET A 37 17.17 -6.00 1.71
C MET A 37 17.52 -4.77 0.86
N LEU A 38 18.27 -3.80 1.39
CA LEU A 38 18.68 -2.59 0.64
C LEU A 38 20.20 -2.41 0.60
N ARG A 39 20.73 -2.13 -0.59
CA ARG A 39 22.12 -1.72 -0.77
C ARG A 39 22.33 -0.25 -0.42
N LYS A 40 23.40 0.09 0.29
CA LYS A 40 23.71 1.51 0.60
C LYS A 40 24.26 2.22 -0.64
N VAL A 41 23.64 3.32 -1.05
CA VAL A 41 24.08 4.12 -2.21
C VAL A 41 24.26 5.58 -1.79
N TYR A 42 25.43 6.14 -2.10
CA TYR A 42 25.73 7.56 -1.83
C TYR A 42 25.26 8.44 -2.99
N SER A 43 24.46 9.47 -2.68
CA SER A 43 24.02 10.48 -3.63
C SER A 43 24.71 11.83 -3.38
N PRO A 44 25.59 12.29 -4.28
CA PRO A 44 26.23 13.60 -4.17
C PRO A 44 25.24 14.75 -4.43
N ASP A 45 24.23 14.53 -5.27
CA ASP A 45 23.26 15.56 -5.68
C ASP A 45 22.08 15.71 -4.70
N GLN A 46 22.08 14.97 -3.59
CA GLN A 46 20.99 14.93 -2.61
C GLN A 46 19.61 14.56 -3.21
N LYS A 47 19.64 13.88 -4.35
CA LYS A 47 18.48 13.34 -5.04
C LYS A 47 18.50 11.83 -4.98
N TRP A 48 17.34 11.22 -5.00
CA TRP A 48 17.21 9.79 -5.20
C TRP A 48 16.66 9.55 -6.60
N GLU A 49 17.17 8.50 -7.24
CA GLU A 49 16.69 7.99 -8.53
C GLU A 49 16.42 6.51 -8.34
N GLY A 50 15.15 6.13 -8.37
CA GLY A 50 14.74 4.74 -8.50
C GLY A 50 14.80 4.38 -9.97
N THR A 51 15.70 3.47 -10.34
CA THR A 51 15.77 2.94 -11.70
C THR A 51 15.13 1.57 -11.68
N SER A 52 13.98 1.41 -12.33
CA SER A 52 13.48 0.08 -12.71
C SER A 52 13.70 -0.04 -14.21
N ALA A 53 14.61 -0.93 -14.56
CA ALA A 53 14.85 -1.28 -15.95
C ALA A 53 14.14 -2.60 -16.21
N LYS A 54 13.20 -2.62 -17.16
CA LYS A 54 12.64 -3.89 -17.64
C LYS A 54 13.69 -4.57 -18.53
N THR A 55 14.75 -5.07 -17.92
CA THR A 55 15.83 -5.82 -18.57
C THR A 55 15.51 -7.30 -18.49
N THR A 56 14.55 -7.74 -19.31
CA THR A 56 14.42 -9.18 -19.58
C THR A 56 15.69 -9.65 -20.28
N TYR A 57 16.41 -10.57 -19.64
CA TYR A 57 17.60 -11.19 -20.23
C TYR A 57 17.15 -12.11 -21.37
N VAL A 58 17.25 -11.63 -22.61
CA VAL A 58 16.91 -12.42 -23.80
C VAL A 58 18.08 -13.34 -24.17
N ALA A 59 17.79 -14.64 -24.33
CA ALA A 59 18.80 -15.62 -24.75
C ALA A 59 19.50 -15.22 -26.06
N ALA A 60 20.79 -15.56 -26.16
CA ALA A 60 21.58 -15.32 -27.36
C ALA A 60 21.11 -16.24 -28.51
N ASP A 61 21.04 -15.70 -29.72
CA ASP A 61 20.73 -16.50 -30.91
C ASP A 61 21.97 -17.28 -31.36
N MET A 62 21.80 -18.55 -31.70
CA MET A 62 22.84 -19.32 -32.41
C MET A 62 22.74 -19.02 -33.90
N VAL A 63 23.82 -18.52 -34.50
CA VAL A 63 23.86 -18.11 -35.90
C VAL A 63 25.03 -18.79 -36.61
N ALA A 64 24.85 -19.12 -37.89
CA ALA A 64 25.91 -19.68 -38.73
C ALA A 64 27.09 -18.71 -38.83
N MET A 65 28.31 -19.23 -38.99
CA MET A 65 29.56 -18.46 -38.89
C MET A 65 29.63 -17.22 -39.79
N ASP A 66 28.89 -17.23 -40.92
CA ASP A 66 28.91 -16.17 -41.94
C ASP A 66 27.61 -15.33 -42.01
N SER A 67 26.73 -15.37 -41.01
CA SER A 67 25.48 -14.60 -41.01
C SER A 67 25.48 -13.47 -39.97
N PRO A 68 24.93 -12.28 -40.27
CA PRO A 68 24.84 -11.18 -39.30
C PRO A 68 23.96 -11.56 -38.11
N LEU A 69 24.37 -11.15 -36.91
CA LEU A 69 23.64 -11.39 -35.67
C LEU A 69 22.36 -10.53 -35.61
N PRO A 70 21.20 -11.09 -35.23
CA PRO A 70 19.98 -10.33 -35.04
C PRO A 70 20.10 -9.30 -33.90
N ILE A 71 19.66 -8.07 -34.13
CA ILE A 71 19.70 -7.00 -33.12
C ILE A 71 18.53 -7.22 -32.14
N LYS A 72 18.85 -7.39 -30.85
CA LYS A 72 17.86 -7.46 -29.76
C LYS A 72 17.45 -6.06 -29.31
N LYS A 73 16.18 -5.90 -28.94
CA LYS A 73 15.64 -4.65 -28.40
C LYS A 73 16.22 -4.38 -27.01
N ARG A 74 16.60 -3.12 -26.74
CA ARG A 74 17.00 -2.69 -25.39
C ARG A 74 15.78 -2.60 -24.48
N GLY A 75 15.93 -3.01 -23.22
CA GLY A 75 14.92 -2.80 -22.19
C GLY A 75 14.58 -1.31 -22.01
N SER A 76 13.32 -1.01 -21.72
CA SER A 76 12.90 0.34 -21.36
C SER A 76 13.27 0.64 -19.90
N LEU A 77 13.88 1.80 -19.67
CA LEU A 77 14.17 2.31 -18.33
C LEU A 77 13.01 3.19 -17.88
N ALA A 78 12.37 2.83 -16.77
CA ALA A 78 11.48 3.70 -16.02
C ALA A 78 12.28 4.33 -14.87
N THR A 79 12.26 5.66 -14.77
CA THR A 79 13.01 6.41 -13.75
C THR A 79 12.05 7.21 -12.88
N SER A 80 12.02 6.90 -11.59
CA SER A 80 11.35 7.70 -10.56
C SER A 80 12.39 8.56 -9.86
N ASN A 81 12.17 9.86 -9.70
CA ASN A 81 13.13 10.76 -9.06
C ASN A 81 12.50 11.64 -7.98
N GLY A 82 13.33 12.08 -7.03
CA GLY A 82 12.90 12.99 -5.99
C GLY A 82 14.05 13.55 -5.15
N LYS A 83 13.73 14.48 -4.25
CA LYS A 83 14.70 15.06 -3.31
C LYS A 83 14.75 14.22 -2.03
N LEU A 84 15.96 13.98 -1.51
CA LEU A 84 16.12 13.24 -0.26
C LEU A 84 15.55 14.04 0.93
N PRO A 85 14.72 13.43 1.78
CA PRO A 85 14.23 14.05 3.00
C PRO A 85 15.31 14.08 4.08
N LYS A 86 15.18 15.05 4.99
CA LYS A 86 15.98 15.10 6.22
C LYS A 86 15.21 14.40 7.33
N VAL A 87 15.80 13.34 7.88
CA VAL A 87 15.29 12.62 9.05
C VAL A 87 16.14 13.01 10.24
N GLY A 88 15.54 13.29 11.38
CA GLY A 88 16.30 13.57 12.59
C GLY A 88 15.46 13.69 13.83
N MET A 89 16.13 13.63 14.98
CA MET A 89 15.51 13.82 16.29
C MET A 89 16.46 14.55 17.22
N LYS A 90 15.86 15.27 18.18
CA LYS A 90 16.59 16.06 19.16
C LYS A 90 16.08 15.73 20.54
N LYS A 91 16.98 15.28 21.42
CA LYS A 91 16.72 15.11 22.85
C LYS A 91 17.29 16.28 23.62
N GLN A 92 16.53 16.74 24.60
CA GLN A 92 16.91 17.81 25.52
C GLN A 92 17.11 17.21 26.90
N MET A 93 18.23 17.54 27.54
CA MET A 93 18.50 17.25 28.93
C MET A 93 18.22 18.52 29.73
N ARG A 94 17.39 18.39 30.77
CA ARG A 94 16.98 19.53 31.62
C ARG A 94 17.91 19.68 32.83
N GLU A 95 17.88 20.85 33.46
CA GLU A 95 18.72 21.18 34.63
C GLU A 95 18.58 20.18 35.79
N THR A 96 17.40 19.57 35.98
CA THR A 96 17.18 18.51 36.99
C THR A 96 17.99 17.26 36.72
N GLU A 97 18.10 16.86 35.45
CA GLU A 97 18.85 15.69 35.01
C GLU A 97 20.36 15.99 35.02
N MET A 98 20.75 17.22 34.68
CA MET A 98 22.14 17.69 34.83
C MET A 98 22.61 17.65 36.28
N ASN A 99 21.81 18.16 37.22
CA ASN A 99 22.14 18.08 38.65
C ASN A 99 22.32 16.64 39.12
N THR A 100 21.52 15.71 38.57
CA THR A 100 21.67 14.27 38.87
C THR A 100 23.00 13.73 38.36
N ILE A 101 23.42 14.11 37.15
CA ILE A 101 24.72 13.73 36.58
C ILE A 101 25.87 14.38 37.37
N ASP A 102 25.70 15.61 37.85
CA ASP A 102 26.70 16.29 38.66
C ASP A 102 26.85 15.65 40.05
N ILE A 103 25.76 15.17 40.65
CA ILE A 103 25.79 14.34 41.86
C ILE A 103 26.54 13.03 41.58
N MET A 104 26.28 12.36 40.45
CA MET A 104 27.03 11.15 40.05
C MET A 104 28.52 11.46 39.84
N LYS A 105 28.86 12.62 39.27
CA LYS A 105 30.25 13.08 39.11
C LYS A 105 30.91 13.32 40.48
N ALA A 106 30.18 13.88 41.45
CA ALA A 106 30.65 14.05 42.82
C ALA A 106 30.88 12.70 43.52
N HIS A 107 30.01 11.71 43.29
CA HIS A 107 30.21 10.32 43.75
C HIS A 107 31.44 9.66 43.09
N TYR A 108 31.69 9.92 41.80
CA TYR A 108 32.89 9.44 41.12
C TYR A 108 34.18 10.01 41.71
N LEU A 109 34.19 11.31 42.04
CA LEU A 109 35.34 12.00 42.64
C LEU A 109 35.58 11.59 44.10
N SER A 110 34.53 11.20 44.83
CA SER A 110 34.61 10.75 46.23
C SER A 110 34.83 9.24 46.39
N ALA A 111 34.77 8.45 45.31
CA ALA A 111 35.02 7.02 45.34
C ALA A 111 36.50 6.71 45.64
N THR A 112 36.74 6.02 46.76
CA THR A 112 38.07 5.64 47.25
C THR A 112 38.62 4.36 46.62
N THR A 113 37.75 3.47 46.11
CA THR A 113 38.12 2.19 45.47
C THR A 113 38.07 2.28 43.94
N ASP A 114 39.05 1.68 43.25
CA ASP A 114 39.12 1.71 41.78
C ASP A 114 37.94 1.03 41.08
N GLU A 115 37.35 0.01 41.72
CA GLU A 115 36.17 -0.69 41.21
C GLU A 115 34.90 0.19 41.27
N ALA A 116 34.70 0.90 42.39
CA ALA A 116 33.61 1.86 42.56
C ALA A 116 33.75 3.03 41.58
N ARG A 117 34.97 3.52 41.36
CA ARG A 117 35.29 4.57 40.38
C ARG A 117 34.98 4.14 38.95
N LYS A 118 35.29 2.89 38.57
CA LYS A 118 34.93 2.32 37.27
C LYS A 118 33.42 2.14 37.10
N ALA A 119 32.72 1.66 38.13
CA ALA A 119 31.27 1.47 38.10
C ALA A 119 30.51 2.80 37.94
N GLU A 120 30.91 3.83 38.69
CA GLU A 120 30.26 5.15 38.60
C GLU A 120 30.60 5.86 37.29
N LYS A 121 31.84 5.73 36.81
CA LYS A 121 32.22 6.20 35.46
C LYS A 121 31.38 5.54 34.37
N ALA A 122 31.12 4.24 34.48
CA ALA A 122 30.28 3.52 33.54
C ALA A 122 28.81 4.00 33.58
N ARG A 123 28.28 4.36 34.75
CA ARG A 123 26.93 4.94 34.90
C ARG A 123 26.81 6.33 34.26
N ILE A 124 27.79 7.20 34.51
CA ILE A 124 27.86 8.54 33.90
C ILE A 124 27.94 8.42 32.37
N ILE A 125 28.83 7.56 31.87
CA ILE A 125 28.98 7.31 30.43
C ILE A 125 27.68 6.77 29.83
N LYS A 126 27.02 5.84 30.53
CA LYS A 126 25.75 5.26 30.07
C LYS A 126 24.70 6.35 29.90
N ASN A 127 24.45 7.18 30.91
CA ASN A 127 23.43 8.23 30.83
C ASN A 127 23.77 9.28 29.75
N LEU A 128 25.06 9.60 29.57
CA LEU A 128 25.50 10.58 28.59
C LEU A 128 25.44 10.09 27.13
N THR A 129 25.58 8.77 26.92
CA THR A 129 25.58 8.13 25.59
C THR A 129 24.24 7.52 25.21
N GLU A 130 23.36 7.29 26.17
CA GLU A 130 22.02 6.73 25.94
C GLU A 130 21.18 7.60 25.01
N ASP A 131 21.32 8.93 25.12
CA ASP A 131 20.67 9.86 24.19
C ASP A 131 21.20 9.73 22.76
N ALA A 132 22.51 9.53 22.59
CA ALA A 132 23.13 9.34 21.29
C ALA A 132 22.71 8.00 20.66
N VAL A 133 22.64 6.93 21.47
CA VAL A 133 22.14 5.62 21.04
C VAL A 133 20.66 5.73 20.65
N ALA A 134 19.84 6.39 21.46
CA ALA A 134 18.42 6.61 21.15
C ALA A 134 18.22 7.41 19.86
N CYS A 135 19.05 8.43 19.61
CA CYS A 135 19.02 9.20 18.37
C CYS A 135 19.37 8.35 17.14
N SER A 136 20.38 7.47 17.26
CA SER A 136 20.77 6.56 16.17
C SER A 136 19.69 5.51 15.89
N VAL A 137 19.17 4.86 16.93
CA VAL A 137 18.12 3.85 16.82
C VAL A 137 16.83 4.45 16.29
N GLY A 138 16.48 5.67 16.71
CA GLY A 138 15.29 6.35 16.23
C GLY A 138 15.31 6.67 14.74
N ILE A 139 16.47 6.98 14.17
CA ILE A 139 16.63 7.13 12.71
C ILE A 139 16.43 5.78 12.01
N ASP A 140 16.97 4.69 12.56
CA ASP A 140 16.79 3.34 11.98
C ASP A 140 15.33 2.86 12.06
N GLU A 141 14.62 3.13 13.17
CA GLU A 141 13.20 2.80 13.28
C GLU A 141 12.34 3.57 12.27
N LYS A 142 12.67 4.84 12.01
CA LYS A 142 11.94 5.63 11.00
C LYS A 142 12.23 5.13 9.59
N ASN A 143 13.48 4.78 9.28
CA ASN A 143 13.84 4.20 7.98
C ASN A 143 13.17 2.84 7.76
N GLU A 144 13.09 1.99 8.79
CA GLU A 144 12.36 0.73 8.72
C GLU A 144 10.87 0.95 8.51
N ALA A 145 10.25 1.87 9.26
CA ALA A 145 8.84 2.18 9.09
C ALA A 145 8.55 2.64 7.65
N ASN A 146 9.37 3.57 7.13
CA ASN A 146 9.24 4.04 5.77
C ASN A 146 9.48 2.92 4.74
N PHE A 147 10.43 2.01 4.98
CA PHE A 147 10.69 0.87 4.09
C PHE A 147 9.52 -0.12 4.07
N LEU A 148 8.94 -0.46 5.22
CA LEU A 148 7.80 -1.38 5.30
C LEU A 148 6.55 -0.80 4.64
N THR A 149 6.26 0.48 4.86
CA THR A 149 5.16 1.18 4.19
C THR A 149 5.43 1.32 2.69
N ALA A 150 6.67 1.65 2.30
CA ALA A 150 7.09 1.69 0.90
C ALA A 150 6.81 0.36 0.20
N LEU A 151 7.21 -0.73 0.84
CA LEU A 151 7.09 -2.07 0.27
C LEU A 151 5.61 -2.42 0.14
N SER A 152 4.82 -2.29 1.21
CA SER A 152 3.40 -2.68 1.20
C SER A 152 2.51 -1.81 0.31
N GLU A 153 2.68 -0.49 0.34
CA GLU A 153 1.76 0.40 -0.36
C GLU A 153 2.24 0.74 -1.78
N GLY A 154 3.52 0.55 -2.08
CA GLY A 154 4.16 1.09 -3.29
C GLY A 154 4.29 2.61 -3.25
N VAL A 155 3.82 3.24 -2.18
CA VAL A 155 3.87 4.67 -1.93
C VAL A 155 4.21 4.89 -0.46
N VAL A 156 5.19 5.74 -0.16
CA VAL A 156 5.35 6.28 1.20
C VAL A 156 4.67 7.62 1.24
N VAL A 157 3.54 7.69 1.95
CA VAL A 157 2.94 8.95 2.35
C VAL A 157 3.29 9.19 3.81
N VAL A 158 4.16 10.17 4.07
CA VAL A 158 4.32 10.69 5.44
C VAL A 158 3.28 11.78 5.61
N GLU A 159 2.16 11.45 6.24
CA GLU A 159 1.07 12.40 6.49
C GLU A 159 1.49 13.48 7.50
N ASP A 160 1.02 14.72 7.28
CA ASP A 160 1.24 15.87 8.18
C ASP A 160 0.62 15.64 9.57
N GLU A 161 -0.36 14.74 9.69
CA GLU A 161 -1.00 14.38 10.95
C GLU A 161 -0.08 13.58 11.88
N GLU A 162 0.89 12.83 11.34
CA GLU A 162 1.80 11.98 12.12
C GLU A 162 3.23 12.55 12.24
N ASN A 163 3.54 13.63 11.51
CA ASN A 163 4.84 14.30 11.53
C ASN A 163 4.73 15.78 11.93
N THR A 164 5.83 16.40 12.36
CA THR A 164 5.94 17.86 12.53
C THR A 164 6.69 18.54 11.37
N GLY A 165 7.16 17.76 10.40
CA GLY A 165 7.77 18.21 9.15
C GLY A 165 6.79 18.21 7.97
N THR A 166 7.28 18.62 6.80
CA THR A 166 6.53 18.65 5.52
C THR A 166 6.20 17.24 5.06
N GLY A 167 4.94 16.98 4.71
CA GLY A 167 4.49 15.72 4.14
C GLY A 167 5.30 15.34 2.90
N LEU A 168 5.69 14.07 2.84
CA LEU A 168 6.50 13.51 1.76
C LEU A 168 5.72 12.37 1.13
N ARG A 169 5.48 12.46 -0.19
CA ARG A 169 4.93 11.37 -0.99
C ARG A 169 6.03 10.83 -1.91
N LEU A 170 6.52 9.62 -1.65
CA LEU A 170 7.32 8.86 -2.60
C LEU A 170 6.41 7.84 -3.26
N ASP A 171 6.19 7.95 -4.56
CA ASP A 171 5.47 6.94 -5.33
C ASP A 171 6.51 6.14 -6.13
N TYR A 172 6.59 4.83 -5.88
CA TYR A 172 7.53 3.95 -6.57
C TYR A 172 6.95 3.38 -7.88
N GLY A 173 5.66 3.60 -8.14
CA GLY A 173 5.03 3.25 -9.41
C GLY A 173 4.99 1.74 -9.67
N TYR A 174 4.51 0.96 -8.69
CA TYR A 174 4.24 -0.46 -8.92
C TYR A 174 3.34 -0.65 -10.14
N PHE A 175 3.67 -1.65 -10.97
CA PHE A 175 2.93 -1.88 -12.19
C PHE A 175 1.52 -2.37 -11.87
N GLU A 176 0.52 -1.69 -12.44
CA GLU A 176 -0.88 -2.13 -12.41
C GLU A 176 -1.03 -3.53 -13.07
N GLU A 177 -0.12 -3.91 -13.96
CA GLU A 177 -0.06 -5.26 -14.56
C GLU A 177 0.33 -6.36 -13.57
N ASN A 178 1.02 -6.01 -12.48
CA ASN A 178 1.51 -6.92 -11.44
C ASN A 178 0.69 -6.84 -10.14
N THR A 179 -0.37 -6.03 -10.13
CA THR A 179 -1.26 -5.85 -8.98
C THR A 179 -2.56 -6.59 -9.24
N PHE A 180 -2.94 -7.45 -8.29
CA PHE A 180 -4.11 -8.33 -8.34
C PHE A 180 -5.04 -8.07 -7.14
N GLY A 181 -6.34 -8.22 -7.35
CA GLY A 181 -7.33 -8.34 -6.28
C GLY A 181 -7.51 -9.80 -5.83
N THR A 182 -8.23 -10.03 -4.73
CA THR A 182 -8.61 -11.40 -4.34
C THR A 182 -9.75 -11.90 -5.20
N ILE A 183 -9.68 -13.13 -5.71
CA ILE A 183 -10.73 -13.76 -6.51
C ILE A 183 -12.09 -13.70 -5.80
N VAL A 184 -12.10 -14.07 -4.52
CA VAL A 184 -13.24 -13.92 -3.62
C VAL A 184 -13.00 -12.69 -2.75
N LYS A 185 -13.96 -11.77 -2.69
CA LYS A 185 -13.80 -10.52 -1.94
C LYS A 185 -13.46 -10.81 -0.48
N GLY A 186 -12.40 -10.15 0.01
CA GLY A 186 -11.94 -10.26 1.40
C GLY A 186 -11.31 -11.62 1.79
N HIS A 187 -11.33 -12.62 0.90
CA HIS A 187 -10.83 -13.97 1.17
C HIS A 187 -9.68 -14.32 0.22
N VAL A 188 -8.54 -14.70 0.80
CA VAL A 188 -7.39 -15.19 0.04
C VAL A 188 -7.58 -16.68 -0.21
N SER A 189 -7.67 -17.07 -1.47
CA SER A 189 -7.82 -18.45 -1.93
C SER A 189 -6.48 -19.02 -2.41
N TYR A 190 -6.41 -20.35 -2.54
CA TYR A 190 -5.26 -21.03 -3.14
C TYR A 190 -5.02 -20.59 -4.59
N GLU A 191 -6.09 -20.34 -5.34
CA GLU A 191 -6.03 -19.93 -6.75
C GLU A 191 -5.41 -18.52 -6.94
N ASP A 192 -5.51 -17.65 -5.94
CA ASP A 192 -4.86 -16.33 -5.97
C ASP A 192 -3.34 -16.48 -6.03
N PHE A 193 -2.78 -17.38 -5.22
CA PHE A 193 -1.36 -17.69 -5.20
C PHE A 193 -0.89 -18.33 -6.51
N GLU A 194 -1.67 -19.27 -7.05
CA GLU A 194 -1.37 -19.87 -8.36
C GLU A 194 -1.41 -18.86 -9.51
N ASN A 195 -2.38 -17.94 -9.51
CA ASN A 195 -2.53 -16.95 -10.58
C ASN A 195 -1.32 -16.00 -10.61
N ILE A 196 -0.87 -15.56 -9.44
CA ILE A 196 0.32 -14.71 -9.33
C ILE A 196 1.58 -15.47 -9.72
N LYS A 197 1.70 -16.74 -9.31
CA LYS A 197 2.81 -17.62 -9.73
C LYS A 197 2.85 -17.78 -11.25
N LYS A 198 1.72 -18.12 -11.87
CA LYS A 198 1.60 -18.28 -13.34
C LYS A 198 1.97 -16.99 -14.06
N LYS A 199 1.52 -15.83 -13.56
CA LYS A 199 1.90 -14.53 -14.15
C LYS A 199 3.40 -14.28 -14.05
N ALA A 200 4.00 -14.56 -12.89
CA ALA A 200 5.43 -14.40 -12.69
C ALA A 200 6.23 -15.32 -13.63
N ASP A 201 5.82 -16.58 -13.76
CA ASP A 201 6.43 -17.55 -14.68
C ASP A 201 6.26 -17.12 -16.15
N ASP A 202 5.10 -16.60 -16.55
CA ASP A 202 4.85 -16.07 -17.90
C ASP A 202 5.73 -14.85 -18.22
N ASP A 203 6.06 -14.04 -17.21
CA ASP A 203 6.99 -12.92 -17.32
C ASP A 203 8.47 -13.36 -17.27
N GLY A 204 8.74 -14.62 -16.96
CA GLY A 204 10.09 -15.18 -16.80
C GLY A 204 10.74 -14.85 -15.45
N ASN A 205 9.95 -14.47 -14.45
CA ASN A 205 10.39 -14.15 -13.09
C ASN A 205 10.03 -15.30 -12.12
N THR A 206 10.97 -15.71 -11.26
CA THR A 206 10.69 -16.71 -10.22
C THR A 206 10.53 -16.03 -8.87
N ILE A 207 9.37 -16.23 -8.24
CA ILE A 207 9.10 -15.68 -6.90
C ILE A 207 9.89 -16.49 -5.87
N VAL A 208 10.71 -15.81 -5.07
CA VAL A 208 11.55 -16.43 -4.03
C VAL A 208 10.94 -16.25 -2.65
N LYS A 209 10.26 -15.12 -2.41
CA LYS A 209 9.79 -14.72 -1.08
C LYS A 209 8.42 -14.07 -1.11
N VAL A 210 7.57 -14.43 -0.16
CA VAL A 210 6.25 -13.82 0.08
C VAL A 210 6.27 -13.14 1.44
N MET A 211 5.95 -11.85 1.47
CA MET A 211 5.86 -11.06 2.69
C MET A 211 4.41 -10.74 3.01
N MET A 212 3.98 -11.00 4.25
CA MET A 212 2.63 -10.71 4.70
C MET A 212 2.56 -10.39 6.20
N ALA A 213 1.48 -9.72 6.61
CA ALA A 213 1.23 -9.44 8.02
C ALA A 213 0.89 -10.71 8.81
N THR A 214 1.30 -10.77 10.07
CA THR A 214 0.92 -11.87 10.98
C THR A 214 -0.61 -11.99 11.17
N SER A 215 -1.35 -10.88 11.12
CA SER A 215 -2.81 -10.89 11.18
C SER A 215 -3.41 -11.65 10.00
N LYS A 216 -2.98 -11.31 8.78
CA LYS A 216 -3.45 -11.95 7.55
C LYS A 216 -3.05 -13.42 7.47
N LEU A 217 -1.83 -13.77 7.90
CA LEU A 217 -1.41 -15.17 8.02
C LEU A 217 -2.33 -15.98 8.96
N ASN A 218 -2.79 -15.37 10.06
CA ASN A 218 -3.71 -16.03 10.98
C ASN A 218 -5.14 -16.16 10.43
N GLU A 219 -5.55 -15.26 9.55
CA GLU A 219 -6.82 -15.35 8.80
C GLU A 219 -6.74 -16.48 7.78
N ILE A 220 -5.70 -16.49 6.94
CA ILE A 220 -5.44 -17.53 5.94
C ILE A 220 -5.42 -18.92 6.60
N ARG A 221 -4.74 -19.08 7.75
CA ARG A 221 -4.70 -20.36 8.47
C ARG A 221 -6.07 -20.87 8.95
N LYS A 222 -7.07 -19.99 9.09
CA LYS A 222 -8.43 -20.40 9.44
C LYS A 222 -9.20 -20.87 8.21
N GLU A 223 -8.81 -20.47 7.01
CA GLU A 223 -9.45 -20.89 5.78
C GLU A 223 -9.36 -22.40 5.59
N ARG A 224 -10.35 -22.94 4.88
CA ARG A 224 -10.47 -24.38 4.68
C ARG A 224 -9.30 -24.93 3.87
N TRP A 225 -8.98 -24.29 2.75
CA TRP A 225 -7.88 -24.69 1.86
C TRP A 225 -6.53 -24.75 2.59
N ALA A 226 -6.26 -23.80 3.50
CA ALA A 226 -5.01 -23.77 4.27
C ALA A 226 -4.92 -24.92 5.29
N ARG A 227 -6.07 -25.42 5.78
CA ARG A 227 -6.14 -26.60 6.66
C ARG A 227 -5.98 -27.88 5.86
N GLU A 228 -6.54 -27.92 4.66
CA GLU A 228 -6.43 -29.01 3.70
C GLU A 228 -4.97 -29.19 3.26
N LEU A 229 -4.29 -28.10 2.89
CA LEU A 229 -2.86 -28.11 2.52
C LEU A 229 -1.97 -28.76 3.60
N VAL A 230 -2.20 -28.44 4.87
CA VAL A 230 -1.43 -29.04 5.98
C VAL A 230 -1.89 -30.47 6.29
N ALA A 231 -3.15 -30.82 6.01
CA ALA A 231 -3.65 -32.18 6.16
C ALA A 231 -3.06 -33.11 5.09
N ASP A 232 -2.94 -32.63 3.85
CA ASP A 232 -2.29 -33.31 2.74
C ASP A 232 -0.80 -33.51 3.02
N ALA A 233 -0.10 -32.48 3.46
CA ALA A 233 1.31 -32.58 3.88
C ALA A 233 1.52 -33.53 5.09
N GLU A 234 0.48 -33.85 5.85
CA GLU A 234 0.50 -34.82 6.95
C GLU A 234 -0.12 -36.19 6.56
N ASP A 235 -0.39 -36.43 5.27
CA ASP A 235 -1.01 -37.65 4.72
C ASP A 235 -2.34 -38.03 5.40
N LYS A 236 -3.14 -37.04 5.81
CA LYS A 236 -4.42 -37.28 6.48
C LYS A 236 -5.56 -37.35 5.48
N VAL A 237 -6.31 -38.44 5.53
CA VAL A 237 -7.57 -38.54 4.79
C VAL A 237 -8.66 -37.71 5.47
N TYR A 238 -9.24 -36.77 4.74
CA TYR A 238 -10.38 -35.97 5.18
C TYR A 238 -11.50 -35.98 4.13
N THR A 239 -12.71 -35.65 4.58
CA THR A 239 -13.91 -35.48 3.76
C THR A 239 -14.43 -34.04 3.88
N ASP A 240 -15.36 -33.65 3.02
CA ASP A 240 -15.99 -32.32 3.07
C ASP A 240 -16.66 -31.96 4.41
N SER A 241 -17.02 -32.97 5.19
CA SER A 241 -17.63 -32.83 6.53
C SER A 241 -16.61 -32.86 7.68
N THR A 242 -15.33 -33.06 7.39
CA THR A 242 -14.29 -33.22 8.42
C THR A 242 -13.89 -31.87 8.99
N THR A 243 -14.03 -31.68 10.30
CA THR A 243 -13.55 -30.47 10.98
C THR A 243 -12.04 -30.55 11.17
N LEU A 244 -11.28 -30.02 10.21
CA LEU A 244 -9.83 -29.88 10.34
C LEU A 244 -9.47 -28.80 11.37
N LYS A 245 -8.48 -29.09 12.22
CA LYS A 245 -7.98 -28.11 13.20
C LYS A 245 -7.16 -27.03 12.50
N VAL A 246 -7.16 -25.82 13.04
CA VAL A 246 -6.29 -24.75 12.57
C VAL A 246 -4.81 -25.18 12.74
N PRO A 247 -4.03 -25.28 11.65
CA PRO A 247 -2.65 -25.75 11.71
C PRO A 247 -1.77 -24.75 12.45
N GLY A 248 -0.74 -25.21 13.15
CA GLY A 248 0.25 -24.31 13.78
C GLY A 248 1.05 -23.52 12.74
N LYS A 249 1.49 -22.29 13.06
CA LYS A 249 2.21 -21.39 12.12
C LYS A 249 3.34 -22.08 11.34
N LYS A 250 4.23 -22.76 12.06
CA LYS A 250 5.41 -23.42 11.46
C LYS A 250 5.03 -24.53 10.47
N LYS A 251 3.96 -25.27 10.78
CA LYS A 251 3.50 -26.36 9.92
C LYS A 251 2.89 -25.83 8.62
N PHE A 252 2.13 -24.73 8.73
CA PHE A 252 1.58 -24.05 7.56
C PHE A 252 2.68 -23.47 6.67
N ILE A 253 3.68 -22.79 7.25
CA ILE A 253 4.80 -22.24 6.48
C ILE A 253 5.57 -23.35 5.75
N ALA A 254 5.86 -24.46 6.42
CA ALA A 254 6.56 -25.57 5.79
C ALA A 254 5.74 -26.22 4.65
N ALA A 255 4.44 -26.43 4.85
CA ALA A 255 3.57 -26.98 3.81
C ALA A 255 3.41 -26.01 2.62
N PHE A 256 3.37 -24.70 2.89
CA PHE A 256 3.31 -23.68 1.84
C PHE A 256 4.62 -23.62 1.03
N GLU A 257 5.77 -23.69 1.71
CA GLU A 257 7.08 -23.72 1.06
C GLU A 257 7.25 -24.96 0.18
N ASP A 258 6.75 -26.12 0.60
CA ASP A 258 6.81 -27.37 -0.17
C ASP A 258 5.95 -27.33 -1.44
N GLU A 259 4.74 -26.77 -1.34
CA GLU A 259 3.79 -26.71 -2.46
C GLU A 259 4.12 -25.62 -3.47
N PHE A 260 4.45 -24.41 -3.00
CA PHE A 260 4.62 -23.25 -3.87
C PHE A 260 6.08 -22.97 -4.25
N ASP A 261 7.05 -23.58 -3.56
CA ASP A 261 8.49 -23.27 -3.68
C ASP A 261 8.80 -21.78 -3.38
N MET A 262 8.05 -21.17 -2.46
CA MET A 262 8.18 -19.77 -2.06
C MET A 262 8.32 -19.64 -0.55
N LYS A 263 9.31 -18.87 -0.07
CA LYS A 263 9.53 -18.64 1.36
C LYS A 263 8.57 -17.62 1.93
N LEU A 264 7.83 -17.97 2.97
CA LEU A 264 6.88 -17.07 3.63
C LEU A 264 7.54 -16.34 4.80
N GLU A 265 7.69 -15.02 4.70
CA GLU A 265 8.23 -14.15 5.75
C GLU A 265 7.12 -13.33 6.41
N GLU A 266 6.86 -13.59 7.70
CA GLU A 266 5.86 -12.84 8.48
C GLU A 266 6.43 -11.49 8.95
N VAL A 267 5.66 -10.41 8.75
CA VAL A 267 5.98 -9.07 9.24
C VAL A 267 5.05 -8.72 10.39
N ASP A 268 5.60 -8.61 11.61
CA ASP A 268 4.87 -8.13 12.80
C ASP A 268 5.72 -7.14 13.60
N ARG A 269 6.09 -6.05 12.93
CA ARG A 269 6.83 -4.97 13.57
C ARG A 269 5.90 -3.84 13.97
N SER A 270 6.07 -3.33 15.19
CA SER A 270 5.48 -2.08 15.65
C SER A 270 6.55 -1.02 15.83
N VAL A 271 6.27 0.19 15.37
CA VAL A 271 7.13 1.36 15.53
C VAL A 271 6.38 2.40 16.35
N THR A 272 7.03 2.88 17.41
CA THR A 272 6.48 3.95 18.25
C THR A 272 6.90 5.30 17.69
N ILE A 273 5.92 6.11 17.28
CA ILE A 273 6.12 7.49 16.84
C ILE A 273 5.73 8.41 17.98
N GLU A 274 6.53 9.43 18.25
CA GLU A 274 6.24 10.44 19.26
C GLU A 274 5.96 11.79 18.60
N LYS A 275 4.76 12.33 18.81
CA LYS A 275 4.37 13.69 18.38
C LYS A 275 3.98 14.50 19.60
N ASN A 276 4.60 15.67 19.77
CA ASN A 276 4.33 16.61 20.88
C ASN A 276 4.37 15.94 22.28
N GLY A 277 5.26 14.95 22.48
CA GLY A 277 5.40 14.23 23.76
C GLY A 277 4.37 13.11 23.98
N LYS A 278 3.51 12.80 23.01
CA LYS A 278 2.60 11.63 23.05
C LYS A 278 3.14 10.53 22.15
N GLN A 279 3.30 9.33 22.70
CA GLN A 279 3.76 8.14 21.99
C GLN A 279 2.56 7.36 21.43
N LYS A 280 2.57 7.11 20.12
CA LYS A 280 1.59 6.26 19.41
C LYS A 280 2.35 5.10 18.78
N SER A 281 1.91 3.87 19.05
CA SER A 281 2.44 2.67 18.39
C SER A 281 1.68 2.44 17.10
N ILE A 282 2.37 2.40 15.97
CA ILE A 282 1.80 2.16 14.64
C ILE A 282 2.46 0.92 14.04
N LYS A 283 1.68 0.12 13.31
CA LYS A 283 2.21 -0.97 12.49
C LYS A 283 2.40 -0.41 11.07
N PRO A 284 3.63 -0.36 10.54
CA PRO A 284 3.92 0.27 9.24
C PRO A 284 3.53 -0.59 8.04
N TRP A 285 3.28 -1.88 8.23
CA TRP A 285 2.85 -2.80 7.18
C TRP A 285 1.33 -2.79 7.02
N ASN A 286 0.84 -2.63 5.79
CA ASN A 286 -0.59 -2.75 5.49
C ASN A 286 -1.04 -4.22 5.59
N ALA A 287 -1.93 -4.52 6.54
CA ALA A 287 -2.40 -5.88 6.82
C ALA A 287 -3.21 -6.52 5.69
N GLU A 288 -3.72 -5.71 4.77
CA GLU A 288 -4.56 -6.15 3.64
C GLU A 288 -3.74 -6.35 2.36
N ARG A 289 -2.41 -6.24 2.42
CA ARG A 289 -1.54 -6.46 1.26
C ARG A 289 -0.53 -7.58 1.47
N ILE A 290 -0.40 -8.42 0.45
CA ILE A 290 0.59 -9.50 0.35
C ILE A 290 1.51 -9.18 -0.82
N ILE A 291 2.81 -9.31 -0.60
CA ILE A 291 3.82 -8.96 -1.60
C ILE A 291 4.64 -10.18 -1.95
N PHE A 292 4.87 -10.36 -3.23
CA PHE A 292 5.69 -11.41 -3.81
C PHE A 292 6.95 -10.78 -4.39
N LEU A 293 8.10 -11.28 -3.95
CA LEU A 293 9.42 -10.78 -4.30
C LEU A 293 10.20 -11.87 -5.05
N CYS A 294 10.80 -11.49 -6.17
CA CYS A 294 11.68 -12.39 -6.94
C CYS A 294 13.15 -12.33 -6.49
N ASN A 295 13.55 -11.29 -5.75
CA ASN A 295 14.92 -11.09 -5.26
C ASN A 295 14.96 -10.91 -3.74
N GLU A 296 16.11 -11.23 -3.13
CA GLU A 296 16.37 -10.95 -1.70
C GLU A 296 16.71 -9.48 -1.44
N GLU A 297 17.32 -8.81 -2.42
CA GLU A 297 17.59 -7.37 -2.43
C GLU A 297 16.54 -6.67 -3.30
N VAL A 298 15.84 -5.68 -2.73
CA VAL A 298 14.67 -5.03 -3.37
C VAL A 298 14.90 -3.55 -3.66
N GLY A 299 16.14 -3.08 -3.54
CA GLY A 299 16.52 -1.72 -3.89
C GLY A 299 17.65 -1.16 -3.07
N SER A 300 17.68 0.17 -2.93
CA SER A 300 18.79 0.90 -2.34
C SER A 300 18.39 1.84 -1.21
N LEU A 301 19.25 1.93 -0.18
CA LEU A 301 19.19 2.95 0.84
C LEU A 301 20.05 4.13 0.38
N VAL A 302 19.40 5.12 -0.22
CA VAL A 302 20.08 6.30 -0.75
C VAL A 302 20.31 7.30 0.37
N TRP A 303 21.58 7.70 0.56
CA TRP A 303 21.96 8.68 1.57
C TRP A 303 22.84 9.79 0.97
N GLY A 304 22.79 10.98 1.57
CA GLY A 304 23.59 12.12 1.13
C GLY A 304 24.28 12.84 2.29
N THR A 305 25.17 13.77 1.95
CA THR A 305 25.91 14.55 2.94
C THR A 305 25.07 15.70 3.50
N LEU A 306 25.04 15.82 4.83
CA LEU A 306 24.41 16.94 5.52
C LEU A 306 25.30 18.20 5.41
N ALA A 307 24.67 19.36 5.19
CA ALA A 307 25.38 20.64 5.15
C ALA A 307 26.18 20.91 6.44
N GLU A 308 25.65 20.50 7.59
CA GLU A 308 26.31 20.65 8.90
C GLU A 308 27.54 19.74 9.07
N ALA A 309 27.59 18.60 8.35
CA ALA A 309 28.79 17.76 8.32
C ALA A 309 29.93 18.44 7.55
N SER A 310 29.60 19.21 6.50
CA SER A 310 30.59 19.94 5.70
C SER A 310 31.05 21.26 6.34
N ARG A 311 30.28 21.79 7.31
CA ARG A 311 30.52 23.07 7.98
C ARG A 311 30.24 22.94 9.48
N PRO A 312 31.13 22.28 10.24
CA PRO A 312 30.93 22.06 11.67
C PRO A 312 30.90 23.40 12.42
N VAL A 313 29.91 23.56 13.30
CA VAL A 313 29.78 24.77 14.10
C VAL A 313 30.77 24.75 15.27
N PRO A 314 31.56 25.83 15.49
CA PRO A 314 32.43 25.94 16.65
C PRO A 314 31.66 25.74 17.96
N GLY A 315 32.16 24.87 18.84
CA GLY A 315 31.53 24.53 20.13
C GLY A 315 30.60 23.31 20.09
N VAL A 316 30.34 22.71 18.93
CA VAL A 316 29.52 21.50 18.79
C VAL A 316 30.42 20.28 18.55
N LYS A 317 30.16 19.17 19.23
CA LYS A 317 30.86 17.89 18.99
C LYS A 317 30.04 17.01 18.06
N TYR A 318 30.65 16.59 16.97
CA TYR A 318 30.05 15.75 15.94
C TYR A 318 30.65 14.34 15.96
N ALA A 319 29.81 13.33 15.71
CA ALA A 319 30.24 11.97 15.41
C ALA A 319 29.35 11.40 14.30
N THR A 320 29.96 10.75 13.31
CA THR A 320 29.23 10.06 12.24
C THR A 320 29.08 8.58 12.60
N VAL A 321 27.86 8.06 12.53
CA VAL A 321 27.52 6.66 12.79
C VAL A 321 26.94 6.04 11.50
N ASP A 322 27.37 4.82 11.18
CA ASP A 322 26.94 4.07 9.99
C ASP A 322 27.07 4.82 8.66
N ASP A 323 28.04 5.75 8.58
CA ASP A 323 28.41 6.60 7.43
C ASP A 323 27.50 7.82 7.15
N TYR A 324 26.20 7.72 7.45
CA TYR A 324 25.22 8.77 7.11
C TYR A 324 24.52 9.45 8.30
N LYS A 325 24.65 8.91 9.53
CA LYS A 325 24.00 9.50 10.72
C LYS A 325 24.95 10.45 11.41
N LEU A 326 24.64 11.75 11.38
CA LEU A 326 25.38 12.77 12.11
C LEU A 326 24.76 12.97 13.49
N ILE A 327 25.51 12.62 14.54
CA ILE A 327 25.14 12.89 15.93
C ILE A 327 25.92 14.10 16.40
N SER A 328 25.20 15.16 16.80
CA SER A 328 25.78 16.38 17.35
C SER A 328 25.37 16.60 18.80
N LYS A 329 26.30 17.11 19.61
CA LYS A 329 26.08 17.43 21.02
C LYS A 329 26.56 18.83 21.35
N TYR A 330 25.70 19.64 21.96
CA TYR A 330 25.97 21.04 22.31
C TYR A 330 25.12 21.51 23.49
N SER A 331 25.54 22.59 24.15
CA SER A 331 24.77 23.25 25.20
C SER A 331 24.22 24.60 24.73
N LYS A 332 23.09 25.02 25.32
CA LYS A 332 22.55 26.37 25.19
C LYS A 332 22.37 26.94 26.60
N THR A 333 22.76 28.19 26.77
CA THR A 333 22.50 28.99 27.97
C THR A 333 21.23 29.80 27.74
N ASP A 334 20.33 29.79 28.71
CA ASP A 334 19.03 30.49 28.78
C ASP A 334 17.80 29.70 28.26
N PRO A 335 17.24 28.74 29.03
CA PRO A 335 17.74 28.09 30.27
C PRO A 335 18.89 27.10 29.98
N LEU A 336 19.62 26.62 31.01
CA LEU A 336 20.76 25.73 30.80
C LEU A 336 20.28 24.35 30.32
N GLN A 337 20.54 24.03 29.05
CA GLN A 337 20.06 22.80 28.43
C GLN A 337 21.16 22.18 27.56
N GLU A 338 21.32 20.86 27.66
CA GLU A 338 22.16 20.08 26.76
C GLU A 338 21.27 19.42 25.72
N PHE A 339 21.69 19.50 24.48
CA PHE A 339 20.98 18.91 23.37
C PHE A 339 21.85 17.85 22.70
N THR A 340 21.24 16.69 22.47
CA THR A 340 21.76 15.64 21.61
C THR A 340 20.87 15.56 20.38
N ASN A 341 21.45 15.71 19.20
CA ASN A 341 20.72 15.80 17.94
C ASN A 341 21.26 14.73 16.99
N GLY A 342 20.40 13.87 16.47
CA GLY A 342 20.71 12.92 15.40
C GLY A 342 20.07 13.39 14.11
N GLN A 343 20.84 13.50 13.04
CA GLN A 343 20.35 13.89 11.73
C GLN A 343 20.92 12.98 10.64
N ALA A 344 20.11 12.67 9.64
CA ALA A 344 20.49 11.93 8.46
C ALA A 344 19.72 12.47 7.25
N LEU A 345 20.39 12.49 6.09
CA LEU A 345 19.72 12.70 4.80
C LEU A 345 19.64 11.34 4.12
N VAL A 346 18.48 10.68 4.22
CA VAL A 346 18.35 9.26 3.82
C VAL A 346 16.91 8.94 3.42
N ALA A 347 16.74 8.11 2.39
CA ALA A 347 15.47 7.49 2.04
C ALA A 347 15.71 6.05 1.56
N PRO A 348 14.88 5.07 1.99
CA PRO A 348 14.81 3.79 1.32
C PRO A 348 14.14 3.98 -0.05
N VAL A 349 14.74 3.41 -1.09
CA VAL A 349 14.23 3.44 -2.47
C VAL A 349 14.05 1.99 -2.92
N ILE A 350 12.84 1.68 -3.39
CA ILE A 350 12.54 0.37 -3.96
C ILE A 350 12.90 0.42 -5.45
N GLU A 351 13.63 -0.58 -5.90
CA GLU A 351 14.03 -0.79 -7.30
C GLU A 351 13.36 -2.08 -7.81
N ASP A 352 13.53 -2.39 -9.09
CA ASP A 352 13.01 -3.64 -9.70
C ASP A 352 11.50 -3.85 -9.50
N VAL A 353 10.71 -2.77 -9.63
CA VAL A 353 9.24 -2.82 -9.47
C VAL A 353 8.54 -3.73 -10.49
N ASP A 354 9.22 -4.14 -11.57
CA ASP A 354 8.78 -5.16 -12.53
C ASP A 354 8.82 -6.59 -11.97
N GLN A 355 9.62 -6.82 -10.92
CA GLN A 355 9.80 -8.12 -10.28
C GLN A 355 9.08 -8.21 -8.91
N ILE A 356 8.23 -7.23 -8.62
CA ILE A 356 7.37 -7.19 -7.44
C ILE A 356 5.93 -7.41 -7.89
N TYR A 357 5.26 -8.39 -7.29
CA TYR A 357 3.83 -8.64 -7.50
C TYR A 357 3.08 -8.39 -6.20
N VAL A 358 1.86 -7.86 -6.30
CA VAL A 358 1.05 -7.46 -5.15
C VAL A 358 -0.32 -8.08 -5.24
N LEU A 359 -0.77 -8.67 -4.13
CA LEU A 359 -2.16 -9.06 -3.92
C LEU A 359 -2.79 -8.09 -2.91
N ASP A 360 -3.75 -7.30 -3.38
CA ASP A 360 -4.53 -6.37 -2.56
C ASP A 360 -5.82 -7.07 -2.12
N CYS A 361 -5.92 -7.34 -0.82
CA CYS A 361 -7.04 -8.01 -0.18
C CYS A 361 -8.07 -7.02 0.42
N THR A 362 -7.97 -5.73 0.09
CA THR A 362 -8.96 -4.74 0.51
C THR A 362 -10.33 -5.11 -0.06
N GLU A 363 -11.38 -5.03 0.76
CA GLU A 363 -12.75 -5.33 0.32
C GLU A 363 -13.22 -4.42 -0.82
N THR A 364 -12.61 -3.25 -0.98
CA THR A 364 -12.90 -2.30 -2.05
C THR A 364 -12.25 -2.65 -3.39
N LYS A 365 -11.30 -3.59 -3.42
CA LYS A 365 -10.55 -3.96 -4.62
C LYS A 365 -11.21 -5.07 -5.44
N SER A 366 -12.00 -5.93 -4.80
CA SER A 366 -12.72 -7.01 -5.47
C SER A 366 -14.23 -6.77 -5.42
N GLY A 367 -14.88 -6.92 -6.57
CA GLY A 367 -16.34 -6.90 -6.64
C GLY A 367 -16.95 -8.15 -6.00
N GLU A 368 -18.13 -7.99 -5.43
CA GLU A 368 -19.03 -9.09 -5.07
C GLU A 368 -20.19 -9.13 -6.05
N VAL A 369 -20.80 -10.31 -6.21
CA VAL A 369 -22.08 -10.42 -6.91
C VAL A 369 -23.12 -9.72 -6.05
N ASP A 370 -23.91 -8.88 -6.71
CA ASP A 370 -25.06 -8.20 -6.11
C ASP A 370 -26.23 -9.20 -6.02
N GLU A 371 -26.35 -9.89 -4.89
CA GLU A 371 -27.36 -10.95 -4.66
C GLU A 371 -28.80 -10.45 -4.88
N ASP A 372 -29.10 -9.21 -4.50
CA ASP A 372 -30.44 -8.60 -4.69
C ASP A 372 -30.75 -8.36 -6.18
N ALA A 373 -29.73 -7.97 -6.97
CA ALA A 373 -29.88 -7.80 -8.41
C ALA A 373 -29.92 -9.14 -9.17
N GLU A 374 -29.21 -10.16 -8.67
CA GLU A 374 -29.21 -11.53 -9.19
C GLU A 374 -30.58 -12.19 -9.00
N GLU A 375 -31.20 -12.04 -7.83
CA GLU A 375 -32.57 -12.54 -7.59
C GLU A 375 -33.62 -11.90 -8.52
N ALA A 376 -33.38 -10.67 -8.97
CA ALA A 376 -34.25 -9.96 -9.90
C ALA A 376 -34.05 -10.37 -11.38
N ASP A 377 -32.89 -10.93 -11.76
CA ASP A 377 -32.59 -11.38 -13.12
C ASP A 377 -32.97 -12.85 -13.35
N THR A 378 -34.28 -13.13 -13.35
CA THR A 378 -34.85 -14.46 -13.59
C THR A 378 -34.45 -15.14 -14.93
N GLN A 379 -33.82 -14.42 -15.86
CA GLN A 379 -33.37 -14.96 -17.16
C GLN A 379 -31.85 -15.08 -17.27
N ASP A 380 -31.09 -14.67 -16.25
CA ASP A 380 -29.63 -14.78 -16.19
C ASP A 380 -28.91 -14.13 -17.40
N VAL A 381 -29.31 -12.90 -17.74
CA VAL A 381 -28.83 -12.19 -18.95
C VAL A 381 -27.81 -11.10 -18.62
N THR A 382 -27.78 -10.65 -17.36
CA THR A 382 -27.04 -9.47 -16.91
C THR A 382 -26.22 -9.75 -15.67
N VAL A 383 -25.03 -9.13 -15.60
CA VAL A 383 -24.13 -9.24 -14.45
C VAL A 383 -23.91 -7.85 -13.88
N ASN A 384 -24.03 -7.71 -12.56
CA ASN A 384 -23.69 -6.48 -11.85
C ASN A 384 -22.24 -6.55 -11.34
N TYR A 385 -21.47 -5.50 -11.62
CA TYR A 385 -20.09 -5.36 -11.12
C TYR A 385 -19.81 -3.88 -10.79
N GLU A 386 -19.27 -3.60 -9.61
CA GLU A 386 -19.01 -2.24 -9.10
C GLU A 386 -20.20 -1.26 -9.23
N GLY A 387 -21.43 -1.75 -8.98
CA GLY A 387 -22.65 -0.94 -9.06
C GLY A 387 -23.09 -0.60 -10.49
N LYS A 388 -22.49 -1.22 -11.51
CA LYS A 388 -22.87 -1.08 -12.92
C LYS A 388 -23.40 -2.40 -13.46
N LYS A 389 -24.45 -2.31 -14.27
CA LYS A 389 -25.10 -3.46 -14.90
C LYS A 389 -24.50 -3.73 -16.28
N TYR A 390 -24.07 -4.95 -16.55
CA TYR A 390 -23.43 -5.38 -17.81
C TYR A 390 -24.23 -6.51 -18.47
N ASN A 391 -24.03 -6.73 -19.77
CA ASN A 391 -24.57 -7.91 -20.45
C ASN A 391 -23.62 -9.09 -20.26
N LYS A 392 -24.13 -10.22 -19.74
CA LYS A 392 -23.33 -11.40 -19.39
C LYS A 392 -22.61 -12.02 -20.59
N SER A 393 -23.28 -12.11 -21.75
CA SER A 393 -22.70 -12.71 -22.95
C SER A 393 -21.56 -11.88 -23.54
N GLU A 394 -21.68 -10.55 -23.51
CA GLU A 394 -20.62 -9.63 -23.96
C GLU A 394 -19.43 -9.68 -22.98
N MET A 395 -19.72 -9.75 -21.68
CA MET A 395 -18.70 -9.83 -20.63
C MET A 395 -17.91 -11.13 -20.69
N VAL A 396 -18.58 -12.27 -20.83
CA VAL A 396 -17.94 -13.59 -21.00
C VAL A 396 -17.14 -13.66 -22.29
N THR A 397 -17.61 -13.08 -23.39
CA THR A 397 -16.86 -13.02 -24.65
C THR A 397 -15.58 -12.17 -24.50
N ALA A 398 -15.68 -11.05 -23.78
CA ALA A 398 -14.53 -10.21 -23.51
C ALA A 398 -13.53 -10.90 -22.57
N LEU A 399 -14.00 -11.57 -21.50
CA LEU A 399 -13.18 -12.36 -20.58
C LEU A 399 -12.48 -13.56 -21.26
N ASN A 400 -13.17 -14.22 -22.19
CA ASN A 400 -12.58 -15.29 -22.99
C ASN A 400 -11.42 -14.81 -23.87
N THR A 401 -11.41 -13.52 -24.27
CA THR A 401 -10.28 -12.93 -24.98
C THR A 401 -9.02 -12.84 -24.10
N PHE A 402 -9.19 -12.78 -22.78
CA PHE A 402 -8.13 -12.80 -21.77
C PHE A 402 -7.80 -14.23 -21.28
N GLY A 403 -8.30 -15.28 -21.95
CA GLY A 403 -7.94 -16.67 -21.67
C GLY A 403 -8.70 -17.34 -20.52
N LYS A 404 -9.63 -16.65 -19.86
CA LYS A 404 -10.51 -17.21 -18.82
C LYS A 404 -11.66 -17.94 -19.51
N LYS A 405 -11.50 -19.23 -19.80
CA LYS A 405 -12.42 -20.10 -20.58
C LYS A 405 -13.80 -20.27 -19.90
N LEU A 406 -14.63 -19.24 -19.94
CA LEU A 406 -15.96 -19.19 -19.31
C LEU A 406 -17.06 -19.41 -20.34
N LYS A 407 -18.16 -20.00 -19.89
CA LYS A 407 -19.40 -20.18 -20.67
C LYS A 407 -20.43 -19.15 -20.23
N ALA A 408 -21.30 -18.74 -21.15
CA ALA A 408 -22.39 -17.81 -20.83
C ALA A 408 -23.38 -18.37 -19.79
N THR A 409 -23.35 -19.68 -19.53
CA THR A 409 -24.16 -20.38 -18.52
C THR A 409 -23.44 -20.53 -17.17
N ASP A 410 -22.21 -20.03 -17.02
CA ASP A 410 -21.52 -20.06 -15.72
C ASP A 410 -22.19 -19.05 -14.78
N SER A 411 -22.29 -19.40 -13.49
CA SER A 411 -22.93 -18.54 -12.48
C SER A 411 -22.25 -17.18 -12.39
N ASP A 412 -22.99 -16.14 -12.00
CA ASP A 412 -22.47 -14.78 -11.85
C ASP A 412 -21.28 -14.72 -10.89
N ASN A 413 -21.29 -15.56 -9.84
CA ASN A 413 -20.16 -15.74 -8.93
C ASN A 413 -18.86 -16.14 -9.65
N LYS A 414 -18.94 -16.96 -10.71
CA LYS A 414 -17.76 -17.37 -11.50
C LYS A 414 -17.32 -16.27 -12.45
N VAL A 415 -18.26 -15.49 -12.97
CA VAL A 415 -17.95 -14.36 -13.86
C VAL A 415 -17.25 -13.26 -13.07
N VAL A 416 -17.77 -12.90 -11.89
CA VAL A 416 -17.14 -11.91 -10.99
C VAL A 416 -15.81 -12.41 -10.46
N ALA A 417 -15.70 -13.68 -10.04
CA ALA A 417 -14.43 -14.28 -9.64
C ALA A 417 -13.38 -14.22 -10.78
N ALA A 418 -13.79 -14.44 -12.02
CA ALA A 418 -12.88 -14.35 -13.15
C ALA A 418 -12.45 -12.91 -13.46
N ILE A 419 -13.33 -11.92 -13.25
CA ILE A 419 -12.97 -10.49 -13.34
C ILE A 419 -11.94 -10.15 -12.27
N ASN A 420 -12.23 -10.50 -11.01
CA ASN A 420 -11.33 -10.26 -9.88
C ASN A 420 -9.97 -10.96 -10.03
N SER A 421 -9.91 -12.07 -10.79
CA SER A 421 -8.67 -12.80 -11.08
C SER A 421 -7.76 -12.14 -12.13
N LEU A 422 -8.18 -11.02 -12.72
CA LEU A 422 -7.38 -10.24 -13.68
C LEU A 422 -6.48 -9.25 -12.95
N SER A 423 -5.43 -8.79 -13.65
CA SER A 423 -4.62 -7.66 -13.18
C SER A 423 -5.43 -6.36 -13.27
N ASP A 424 -5.10 -5.36 -12.45
CA ASP A 424 -5.72 -4.02 -12.51
C ASP A 424 -5.69 -3.45 -13.94
N ALA A 425 -4.61 -3.70 -14.68
CA ALA A 425 -4.44 -3.23 -16.05
C ALA A 425 -5.42 -3.91 -17.03
N ASP A 426 -5.61 -5.22 -16.90
CA ASP A 426 -6.47 -5.99 -17.81
C ASP A 426 -7.95 -5.82 -17.46
N GLU A 427 -8.28 -5.67 -16.18
CA GLU A 427 -9.61 -5.25 -15.73
C GLU A 427 -10.00 -3.89 -16.34
N LYS A 428 -9.11 -2.89 -16.26
CA LYS A 428 -9.35 -1.58 -16.90
C LYS A 428 -9.53 -1.68 -18.42
N LYS A 429 -8.81 -2.59 -19.10
CA LYS A 429 -8.99 -2.83 -20.54
C LYS A 429 -10.33 -3.50 -20.82
N LEU A 430 -10.74 -4.47 -20.00
CA LEU A 430 -12.01 -5.16 -20.10
C LEU A 430 -13.18 -4.17 -19.92
N LEU A 431 -13.18 -3.38 -18.85
CA LEU A 431 -14.23 -2.40 -18.54
C LEU A 431 -14.33 -1.25 -19.55
N LYS A 432 -13.24 -0.93 -20.28
CA LYS A 432 -13.28 0.00 -21.41
C LYS A 432 -13.90 -0.61 -22.67
N LYS A 433 -13.82 -1.93 -22.83
CA LYS A 433 -14.29 -2.64 -24.02
C LYS A 433 -15.77 -3.03 -23.91
N VAL A 434 -16.24 -3.34 -22.70
CA VAL A 434 -17.63 -3.76 -22.45
C VAL A 434 -18.49 -2.56 -22.07
N VAL A 435 -19.57 -2.35 -22.80
CA VAL A 435 -20.52 -1.26 -22.55
C VAL A 435 -21.45 -1.64 -21.39
N TYR A 436 -21.66 -0.78 -20.39
CA TYR A 436 -22.67 -1.01 -19.34
C TYR A 436 -24.04 -0.46 -19.74
N PHE A 437 -25.10 -0.98 -19.12
CA PHE A 437 -26.45 -0.41 -19.23
C PHE A 437 -26.47 0.99 -18.61
N PRO A 438 -27.10 1.98 -19.27
CA PRO A 438 -27.06 3.37 -18.82
C PRO A 438 -27.58 3.52 -17.38
N VAL A 439 -26.90 4.28 -16.53
CA VAL A 439 -27.33 4.54 -15.15
C VAL A 439 -27.94 5.93 -15.08
N CYS A 440 -29.15 6.04 -14.53
CA CYS A 440 -29.90 7.28 -14.43
C CYS A 440 -29.94 7.76 -12.97
N THR A 441 -29.37 8.93 -12.69
CA THR A 441 -29.31 9.50 -11.33
C THR A 441 -29.95 10.89 -11.30
N PRO A 442 -31.06 11.09 -10.56
CA PRO A 442 -31.81 10.11 -9.77
C PRO A 442 -32.65 9.12 -10.60
N ALA A 443 -32.90 7.93 -10.06
CA ALA A 443 -33.68 6.85 -10.71
C ALA A 443 -35.21 7.08 -10.64
N SER A 444 -35.66 8.00 -9.79
CA SER A 444 -37.06 8.41 -9.69
C SER A 444 -37.17 9.93 -9.53
N LEU A 445 -38.26 10.48 -10.06
CA LEU A 445 -38.61 11.89 -10.01
C LEU A 445 -40.02 12.06 -9.46
N THR A 446 -40.20 13.02 -8.57
CA THR A 446 -41.51 13.36 -7.98
C THR A 446 -41.88 14.79 -8.33
N PHE A 447 -43.09 14.97 -8.85
CA PHE A 447 -43.62 16.27 -9.27
C PHE A 447 -44.89 16.66 -8.50
N ALA A 448 -45.05 17.97 -8.31
CA ALA A 448 -46.29 18.55 -7.80
C ALA A 448 -47.43 18.42 -8.83
N LYS A 449 -48.67 18.68 -8.38
CA LYS A 449 -49.86 18.61 -9.27
C LYS A 449 -49.83 19.63 -10.42
N GLU A 450 -49.17 20.77 -10.21
CA GLU A 450 -49.04 21.83 -11.22
C GLU A 450 -48.13 21.39 -12.37
N ALA A 451 -48.27 22.04 -13.53
CA ALA A 451 -47.37 21.80 -14.65
C ALA A 451 -45.93 22.25 -14.29
N ASP A 452 -44.95 21.40 -14.56
CA ASP A 452 -43.53 21.77 -14.47
C ASP A 452 -42.95 21.93 -15.88
N SER A 453 -42.93 23.17 -16.34
CA SER A 453 -42.41 23.55 -17.66
C SER A 453 -40.88 23.77 -17.67
N THR A 454 -40.26 23.87 -16.49
CA THR A 454 -38.80 23.98 -16.33
C THR A 454 -38.17 22.58 -16.40
N GLY A 455 -38.83 21.61 -15.77
CA GLY A 455 -38.47 20.19 -15.77
C GLY A 455 -37.38 19.85 -14.75
N GLN A 456 -37.36 18.60 -14.31
CA GLN A 456 -36.31 18.07 -13.44
C GLN A 456 -35.25 17.33 -14.27
N GLN A 457 -33.99 17.42 -13.85
CA GLN A 457 -32.86 16.83 -14.57
C GLN A 457 -32.41 15.52 -13.95
N VAL A 458 -32.12 14.55 -14.81
CA VAL A 458 -31.50 13.28 -14.48
C VAL A 458 -30.22 13.15 -15.27
N VAL A 459 -29.13 12.82 -14.60
CA VAL A 459 -27.84 12.55 -15.26
C VAL A 459 -27.87 11.14 -15.81
N VAL A 460 -27.48 10.98 -17.08
CA VAL A 460 -27.33 9.66 -17.72
C VAL A 460 -25.84 9.36 -17.81
N ASP A 461 -25.42 8.34 -17.08
CA ASP A 461 -24.07 7.80 -17.14
C ASP A 461 -24.02 6.61 -18.10
N THR A 462 -23.13 6.67 -19.09
CA THR A 462 -22.84 5.59 -20.05
C THR A 462 -21.40 5.67 -20.55
N ASN A 463 -20.75 4.52 -20.75
CA ASN A 463 -19.46 4.44 -21.41
C ASN A 463 -19.56 4.23 -22.93
N ASP A 464 -20.77 4.17 -23.50
CA ASP A 464 -20.96 4.11 -24.94
C ASP A 464 -20.71 5.48 -25.57
N LYS A 465 -19.56 5.59 -26.26
CA LYS A 465 -19.17 6.82 -26.97
C LYS A 465 -19.65 6.86 -28.42
N THR A 466 -20.33 5.80 -28.87
CA THR A 466 -20.72 5.62 -30.28
C THR A 466 -22.20 5.93 -30.50
N ASN A 467 -23.06 5.61 -29.52
CA ASN A 467 -24.50 5.85 -29.62
C ASN A 467 -24.92 7.06 -28.78
N THR A 468 -25.74 7.94 -29.37
CA THR A 468 -26.35 9.05 -28.63
C THR A 468 -27.59 8.55 -27.89
N PRO A 469 -27.76 8.85 -26.58
CA PRO A 469 -28.95 8.45 -25.85
C PRO A 469 -30.24 9.03 -26.45
N THR A 470 -31.25 8.18 -26.58
CA THR A 470 -32.61 8.57 -26.95
C THR A 470 -33.55 8.38 -25.75
N VAL A 471 -34.60 9.19 -25.68
CA VAL A 471 -35.56 9.17 -24.57
C VAL A 471 -36.97 9.02 -25.09
N ALA A 472 -37.76 8.17 -24.43
CA ALA A 472 -39.18 8.00 -24.71
C ALA A 472 -39.95 7.95 -23.39
N ALA A 473 -41.17 8.49 -23.36
CA ALA A 473 -42.09 8.32 -22.25
C ALA A 473 -43.21 7.36 -22.66
N ASP A 474 -43.69 6.55 -21.72
CA ASP A 474 -44.88 5.73 -21.87
C ASP A 474 -46.17 6.55 -21.88
N GLU A 475 -46.16 7.68 -21.17
CA GLU A 475 -47.31 8.51 -20.92
C GLU A 475 -47.23 9.88 -21.61
N ALA A 476 -48.32 10.29 -22.27
CA ALA A 476 -48.37 11.53 -23.05
C ALA A 476 -48.27 12.82 -22.20
N TRP A 477 -48.50 12.73 -20.89
CA TRP A 477 -48.37 13.87 -19.97
C TRP A 477 -46.92 14.13 -19.54
N ILE A 478 -45.99 13.24 -19.90
CA ILE A 478 -44.56 13.39 -19.66
C ILE A 478 -43.88 13.81 -20.97
N THR A 479 -43.06 14.86 -20.92
CA THR A 479 -42.25 15.30 -22.05
C THR A 479 -40.76 15.20 -21.70
N PRO A 480 -40.08 14.10 -22.07
CA PRO A 480 -38.66 13.96 -21.86
C PRO A 480 -37.85 14.63 -22.99
N SER A 481 -36.69 15.15 -22.65
CA SER A 481 -35.71 15.67 -23.63
C SER A 481 -34.30 15.33 -23.16
N TYR A 482 -33.38 15.07 -24.09
CA TYR A 482 -31.98 14.75 -23.78
C TYR A 482 -31.06 15.82 -24.36
N ALA A 483 -30.18 16.38 -23.52
CA ALA A 483 -29.13 17.31 -23.94
C ALA A 483 -27.93 17.22 -23.00
N SER A 484 -26.72 17.22 -23.57
CA SER A 484 -25.45 17.33 -22.83
C SER A 484 -25.31 16.36 -21.64
N GLY A 485 -25.66 15.08 -21.83
CA GLY A 485 -25.54 14.06 -20.78
C GLY A 485 -26.66 14.06 -19.75
N LYS A 486 -27.71 14.87 -19.95
CA LYS A 486 -28.83 14.98 -19.02
C LYS A 486 -30.17 14.79 -19.71
N VAL A 487 -31.07 14.06 -19.05
CA VAL A 487 -32.49 13.97 -19.40
C VAL A 487 -33.24 14.99 -18.59
N THR A 488 -33.94 15.90 -19.26
CA THR A 488 -34.87 16.85 -18.63
C THR A 488 -36.28 16.32 -18.83
N VAL A 489 -36.96 16.01 -17.73
CA VAL A 489 -38.33 15.51 -17.70
C VAL A 489 -39.27 16.64 -17.30
N LYS A 490 -40.23 16.95 -18.18
CA LYS A 490 -41.30 17.93 -17.92
C LYS A 490 -42.63 17.20 -17.78
N VAL A 491 -43.54 17.74 -16.96
CA VAL A 491 -44.85 17.14 -16.75
C VAL A 491 -45.97 18.16 -16.98
N ALA A 492 -47.05 17.73 -17.62
CA ALA A 492 -48.28 18.51 -17.72
C ALA A 492 -49.00 18.57 -16.36
N ALA A 493 -49.88 19.55 -16.16
CA ALA A 493 -50.68 19.64 -14.93
C ALA A 493 -51.60 18.42 -14.79
N ASN A 494 -51.81 17.98 -13.55
CA ASN A 494 -52.83 17.00 -13.21
C ASN A 494 -54.12 17.77 -12.83
N SER A 495 -54.82 18.32 -13.82
CA SER A 495 -55.81 19.39 -13.65
C SER A 495 -57.27 18.94 -13.52
N ALA A 496 -57.57 17.63 -13.60
CA ALA A 496 -58.93 17.14 -13.40
C ALA A 496 -59.31 17.17 -11.91
N ASP A 497 -60.54 17.56 -11.59
CA ASP A 497 -61.06 17.56 -10.22
C ASP A 497 -61.02 16.14 -9.64
N SER A 498 -60.48 16.00 -8.42
CA SER A 498 -60.28 14.69 -7.75
C SER A 498 -59.41 13.70 -8.52
N ALA A 499 -58.49 14.17 -9.37
CA ALA A 499 -57.59 13.29 -10.13
C ALA A 499 -56.65 12.51 -9.20
N PRO A 500 -56.56 11.17 -9.35
CA PRO A 500 -55.67 10.35 -8.53
C PRO A 500 -54.19 10.63 -8.82
N LYS A 501 -53.32 10.14 -7.93
CA LYS A 501 -51.88 10.09 -8.17
C LYS A 501 -51.63 9.30 -9.46
N ARG A 502 -50.80 9.85 -10.35
CA ARG A 502 -50.40 9.17 -11.60
C ARG A 502 -48.91 8.89 -11.61
N THR A 503 -48.55 7.80 -12.26
CA THR A 503 -47.18 7.29 -12.38
C THR A 503 -46.91 7.00 -13.86
N GLY A 504 -45.69 7.23 -14.30
CA GLY A 504 -45.23 6.91 -15.65
C GLY A 504 -43.74 6.65 -15.66
N VAL A 505 -43.22 6.23 -16.79
CA VAL A 505 -41.84 5.77 -16.96
C VAL A 505 -41.20 6.46 -18.16
N VAL A 506 -40.05 7.08 -17.94
CA VAL A 506 -39.19 7.55 -19.02
C VAL A 506 -38.13 6.49 -19.28
N THR A 507 -38.10 5.96 -20.49
CA THR A 507 -37.08 5.00 -20.95
C THR A 507 -35.97 5.75 -21.67
N VAL A 508 -34.75 5.59 -21.18
CA VAL A 508 -33.50 6.06 -21.82
C VAL A 508 -32.89 4.88 -22.56
N THR A 509 -32.68 5.01 -23.87
CA THR A 509 -32.07 3.97 -24.72
C THR A 509 -30.71 4.44 -25.23
N VAL A 510 -29.69 3.61 -25.08
CA VAL A 510 -28.34 3.82 -25.63
C VAL A 510 -27.97 2.58 -26.44
N GLY A 511 -28.03 2.68 -27.77
CA GLY A 511 -27.87 1.53 -28.66
C GLY A 511 -28.97 0.49 -28.42
N THR A 512 -28.60 -0.71 -27.95
CA THR A 512 -29.53 -1.81 -27.61
C THR A 512 -29.87 -1.89 -26.12
N LYS A 513 -29.31 -0.99 -25.29
CA LYS A 513 -29.42 -1.04 -23.83
C LYS A 513 -30.35 0.05 -23.33
N THR A 514 -31.21 -0.30 -22.38
CA THR A 514 -32.25 0.61 -21.87
C THR A 514 -32.18 0.77 -20.35
N ALA A 515 -32.51 1.95 -19.86
CA ALA A 515 -32.74 2.24 -18.44
C ALA A 515 -34.03 3.03 -18.25
N THR A 516 -34.64 2.92 -17.08
CA THR A 516 -35.95 3.53 -16.80
C THR A 516 -35.85 4.52 -15.65
N ILE A 517 -36.56 5.63 -15.78
CA ILE A 517 -36.75 6.65 -14.74
C ILE A 517 -38.22 6.63 -14.35
N ALA A 518 -38.50 6.34 -13.08
CA ALA A 518 -39.87 6.39 -12.55
C ALA A 518 -40.30 7.85 -12.33
N VAL A 519 -41.45 8.23 -12.85
CA VAL A 519 -42.01 9.58 -12.69
C VAL A 519 -43.33 9.49 -11.94
N GLU A 520 -43.42 10.16 -10.80
CA GLU A 520 -44.64 10.25 -10.02
C GLU A 520 -45.14 11.69 -9.95
N GLN A 521 -46.45 11.88 -10.13
CA GLN A 521 -47.09 13.17 -9.96
C GLN A 521 -48.23 13.10 -8.94
N ALA A 522 -48.27 14.09 -8.04
CA ALA A 522 -49.25 14.17 -6.97
C ALA A 522 -50.70 14.24 -7.46
N ALA A 523 -51.63 13.75 -6.63
CA ALA A 523 -53.06 13.83 -6.85
C ALA A 523 -53.58 15.27 -6.78
N ASN A 524 -54.68 15.55 -7.48
CA ASN A 524 -55.40 16.81 -7.36
C ASN A 524 -56.60 16.58 -6.42
N ALA A 525 -56.45 17.03 -5.17
CA ALA A 525 -57.46 16.86 -4.11
C ALA A 525 -58.66 17.79 -4.29
#